data_AF-A0A1B2EJ10-F1
#
_entry.id   AF-A0A1B2EJ10-F1
#
_cell.length_a   1.000
_cell.length_b   1.000
_cell.length_c   1.000
_cell.angle_alpha   90.00
_cell.angle_beta   90.00
_cell.angle_gamma   90.00
#
_symmetry.space_group_name_H-M   'P 1'
#
loop_
_entity.id
_entity.type
_entity.pdbx_description
1 polymer ?
#
loop_
_entity_poly.entity_id
_entity_poly.type
_entity_poly.pdbx_seq_one_letter_code
_entity_poly.pdbx_strand_id
1 'polypeptide(L)'
;MKHYKGAWTVIKEYFTAYGGWRAVFCSPYFQLSTIITFICLQVWQDGSRWKELIVQIMPNLLGFSIGAFAILFSSFQGKIGPFMFEREEGDKFTPAEELSATFMHFIMVQALTLIFGIISYSGLGATLVRIFTKMDALRYIDYPLFILYQCFKGFVFLLFIYSIMMLVSATAAIFRTITWEAIANNE
;
A
#
# COMPACT_ATOMS: atom_id res chain seq x y z
N MET A 1 -20.91 -15.19 12.69
CA MET A 1 -20.00 -16.04 11.87
C MET A 1 -20.19 -15.90 10.35
N LYS A 2 -21.39 -15.68 9.79
CA LYS A 2 -21.59 -15.48 8.33
C LYS A 2 -20.88 -14.23 7.76
N HIS A 3 -20.85 -13.12 8.50
CA HIS A 3 -20.16 -11.88 8.07
C HIS A 3 -18.64 -12.03 7.89
N TYR A 4 -17.96 -12.77 8.78
CA TYR A 4 -16.51 -12.99 8.68
C TYR A 4 -16.10 -13.82 7.47
N LYS A 5 -16.93 -14.81 7.07
CA LYS A 5 -16.68 -15.61 5.86
C LYS A 5 -16.77 -14.74 4.60
N GLY A 6 -17.75 -13.83 4.54
CA GLY A 6 -17.89 -12.89 3.42
C GLY A 6 -16.68 -11.95 3.28
N ALA A 7 -16.21 -11.38 4.39
CA ALA A 7 -15.04 -10.49 4.36
C ALA A 7 -13.77 -11.18 3.85
N TRP A 8 -13.53 -12.43 4.26
CA TRP A 8 -12.38 -13.20 3.79
C TRP A 8 -12.47 -13.56 2.31
N THR A 9 -13.68 -13.87 1.81
CA THR A 9 -13.91 -14.11 0.39
C THR A 9 -13.57 -12.87 -0.43
N VAL A 10 -14.05 -11.69 -0.03
CA VAL A 10 -13.73 -10.41 -0.70
C VAL A 10 -12.23 -10.15 -0.66
N ILE A 11 -11.57 -10.39 0.47
CA ILE A 11 -10.12 -10.22 0.60
C ILE A 11 -9.37 -11.12 -0.40
N LYS A 12 -9.81 -12.38 -0.52
CA LYS A 12 -9.20 -13.36 -1.41
C LYS A 12 -9.44 -13.02 -2.88
N GLU A 13 -10.65 -12.59 -3.22
CA GLU A 13 -11.03 -12.20 -4.58
C GLU A 13 -10.24 -10.97 -5.03
N TYR A 14 -10.17 -9.89 -4.22
CA TYR A 14 -9.35 -8.72 -4.57
C TYR A 14 -7.90 -9.13 -4.79
N PHE A 15 -7.34 -9.95 -3.87
CA PHE A 15 -5.92 -10.26 -3.93
C PHE A 15 -5.58 -11.14 -5.13
N THR A 16 -6.53 -11.97 -5.57
CA THR A 16 -6.41 -12.76 -6.79
C THR A 16 -6.53 -11.86 -8.03
N ALA A 17 -7.47 -10.91 -8.04
CA ALA A 17 -7.65 -9.95 -9.13
C ALA A 17 -6.46 -9.00 -9.28
N TYR A 18 -5.78 -8.64 -8.19
CA TYR A 18 -4.56 -7.83 -8.22
C TYR A 18 -3.33 -8.58 -8.79
N GLY A 19 -3.35 -9.92 -8.83
CA GLY A 19 -2.19 -10.74 -9.23
C GLY A 19 -1.36 -11.30 -8.07
N GLY A 20 -1.85 -11.17 -6.84
CA GLY A 20 -1.33 -11.81 -5.63
C GLY A 20 0.06 -11.34 -5.19
N TRP A 21 0.73 -12.17 -4.37
CA TRP A 21 2.05 -11.85 -3.79
C TRP A 21 3.13 -11.69 -4.84
N ARG A 22 3.05 -12.43 -5.94
CA ARG A 22 4.00 -12.30 -7.06
C ARG A 22 3.90 -10.92 -7.69
N ALA A 23 2.69 -10.40 -7.90
CA ALA A 23 2.51 -9.04 -8.40
C ALA A 23 3.09 -8.00 -7.44
N VAL A 24 2.92 -8.18 -6.12
CA VAL A 24 3.49 -7.25 -5.13
C VAL A 24 5.02 -7.22 -5.21
N PHE A 25 5.68 -8.36 -5.00
CA PHE A 25 7.15 -8.42 -4.88
C PHE A 25 7.89 -8.28 -6.20
N CYS A 26 7.30 -8.71 -7.32
CA CYS A 26 7.90 -8.54 -8.64
C CYS A 26 7.51 -7.22 -9.32
N SER A 27 6.67 -6.38 -8.69
CA SER A 27 6.33 -5.08 -9.28
C SER A 27 7.57 -4.18 -9.34
N PRO A 28 7.75 -3.42 -10.45
CA PRO A 28 8.82 -2.43 -10.53
C PRO A 28 8.67 -1.36 -9.44
N TYR A 29 7.44 -1.07 -9.01
CA TYR A 29 7.14 -0.12 -7.93
C TYR A 29 7.67 -0.57 -6.57
N PHE A 30 7.53 -1.85 -6.23
CA PHE A 30 8.07 -2.41 -4.98
C PHE A 30 9.59 -2.51 -5.01
N GLN A 31 10.17 -2.89 -6.15
CA GLN A 31 11.62 -2.93 -6.32
C GLN A 31 12.23 -1.53 -6.16
N LEU A 32 11.64 -0.53 -6.81
CA LEU A 32 12.12 0.85 -6.71
C LEU A 32 11.93 1.41 -5.30
N SER A 33 10.80 1.15 -4.63
CA SER A 33 10.61 1.59 -3.25
C SER A 33 11.62 0.94 -2.30
N THR A 34 12.00 -0.31 -2.54
CA THR A 34 13.05 -1.01 -1.79
C THR A 34 14.40 -0.33 -1.99
N ILE A 35 14.79 -0.04 -3.24
CA ILE A 35 16.04 0.66 -3.55
C ILE A 35 16.06 2.04 -2.88
N ILE A 36 14.99 2.83 -3.00
CA ILE A 36 14.88 4.15 -2.36
C ILE A 36 15.00 4.03 -0.84
N THR A 37 14.39 3.01 -0.24
CA THR A 37 14.48 2.78 1.22
C THR A 37 15.91 2.50 1.67
N PHE A 38 16.69 1.76 0.89
CA PHE A 38 18.11 1.53 1.15
C PHE A 38 18.98 2.78 0.88
N ILE A 39 18.64 3.61 -0.09
CA ILE A 39 19.32 4.89 -0.29
C ILE A 39 19.07 5.81 0.91
N CYS A 40 17.86 5.78 1.46
CA CYS A 40 17.45 6.61 2.59
C CYS A 40 17.75 5.98 3.96
N LEU A 41 18.72 5.05 4.08
CA LEU A 41 19.09 4.40 5.35
C LEU A 41 19.26 5.39 6.51
N GLN A 42 20.04 6.45 6.29
CA GLN A 42 20.31 7.46 7.32
C GLN A 42 19.05 8.21 7.77
N VAL A 43 18.09 8.42 6.86
CA VAL A 43 16.85 9.16 7.15
C VAL A 43 16.00 8.39 8.14
N TRP A 44 15.85 7.07 7.96
CA TRP A 44 14.99 6.28 8.82
C TRP A 44 15.72 5.69 10.04
N GLN A 45 17.03 5.43 9.95
CA GLN A 45 17.82 4.93 11.09
C GLN A 45 18.07 6.02 12.14
N ASP A 46 18.51 7.20 11.73
CA ASP A 46 18.92 8.25 12.69
C ASP A 46 17.89 9.37 12.81
N GLY A 47 17.08 9.58 11.77
CA GLY A 47 16.04 10.61 11.77
C GLY A 47 14.79 10.20 12.54
N SER A 48 14.20 11.16 13.28
CA SER A 48 12.85 11.04 13.83
C SER A 48 11.77 11.62 12.91
N ARG A 49 12.15 12.57 12.05
CA ARG A 49 11.24 13.39 11.22
C ARG A 49 10.37 12.60 10.25
N TRP A 50 10.84 11.46 9.75
CA TRP A 50 10.06 10.64 8.81
C TRP A 50 8.75 10.15 9.42
N LYS A 51 8.69 9.94 10.74
CA LYS A 51 7.47 9.52 11.45
C LYS A 51 6.40 10.61 11.41
N GLU A 52 6.81 11.86 11.61
CA GLU A 52 5.95 13.04 11.51
C GLU A 52 5.42 13.21 10.09
N LEU A 53 6.29 13.05 9.08
CA LEU A 53 5.90 13.14 7.67
C LEU A 53 4.80 12.13 7.32
N ILE A 54 4.90 10.88 7.80
CA ILE A 54 3.87 9.86 7.56
C ILE A 54 2.51 10.33 8.11
N VAL A 55 2.46 10.76 9.36
CA VAL A 55 1.21 11.15 10.04
C VAL A 55 0.62 12.43 9.43
N GLN A 56 1.45 13.33 8.90
CA GLN A 56 1.01 14.58 8.27
C GLN A 56 0.52 14.39 6.82
N ILE A 57 1.17 13.52 6.04
CA ILE A 57 0.92 13.39 4.60
C ILE A 57 -0.11 12.29 4.29
N MET A 58 -0.04 11.14 4.97
CA MET A 58 -0.85 9.98 4.63
C MET A 58 -2.37 10.20 4.74
N PRO A 59 -2.92 10.91 5.76
CA PRO A 59 -4.37 11.14 5.82
C PRO A 59 -4.92 11.89 4.60
N ASN A 60 -4.18 12.90 4.13
CA ASN A 60 -4.56 13.67 2.95
C ASN A 60 -4.49 12.82 1.68
N LEU A 61 -3.41 12.04 1.51
CA LEU A 61 -3.29 11.14 0.37
C LEU A 61 -4.36 10.06 0.38
N LEU A 62 -4.67 9.48 1.53
CA LEU A 62 -5.72 8.46 1.66
C LEU A 62 -7.10 9.03 1.34
N GLY A 63 -7.41 10.24 1.83
CA GLY A 63 -8.65 10.94 1.48
C GLY A 63 -8.76 11.22 -0.02
N PHE A 64 -7.67 11.69 -0.64
CA PHE A 64 -7.62 11.92 -2.08
C PHE A 64 -7.77 10.61 -2.88
N SER A 65 -7.10 9.53 -2.48
CA SER A 65 -7.20 8.21 -3.14
C SER A 65 -8.64 7.67 -3.13
N ILE A 66 -9.33 7.78 -1.99
CA ILE A 66 -10.74 7.37 -1.88
C ILE A 66 -11.63 8.26 -2.75
N GLY A 67 -11.40 9.58 -2.74
CA GLY A 67 -12.12 10.53 -3.58
C GLY A 67 -11.94 10.25 -5.08
N ALA A 68 -10.69 10.03 -5.50
CA ALA A 68 -10.35 9.66 -6.87
C ALA A 68 -11.01 8.35 -7.29
N PHE A 69 -10.99 7.34 -6.41
CA PHE A 69 -11.67 6.07 -6.66
C PHE A 69 -13.19 6.23 -6.80
N ALA A 70 -13.82 7.08 -5.96
CA ALA A 70 -15.26 7.34 -6.04
C ALA A 70 -15.65 8.05 -7.36
N ILE A 71 -14.84 9.00 -7.83
CA ILE A 71 -15.04 9.69 -9.12
C ILE A 71 -14.86 8.71 -10.30
N LEU A 72 -13.86 7.84 -10.22
CA LEU A 72 -13.64 6.82 -11.25
C LEU A 72 -14.80 5.82 -11.29
N PHE A 73 -15.25 5.36 -10.12
CA PHE A 73 -16.37 4.43 -10.00
C PHE A 73 -17.69 5.03 -10.51
N SER A 74 -17.94 6.32 -10.28
CA SER A 74 -19.12 6.99 -10.86
C SER A 74 -19.05 7.06 -12.39
N SER A 75 -17.85 7.15 -12.95
CA SER A 75 -17.63 7.15 -14.40
C SER A 75 -17.97 5.79 -15.04
N PHE A 76 -17.81 4.68 -14.30
CA PHE A 76 -18.22 3.35 -14.77
C PHE A 76 -19.74 3.19 -14.92
N GLN A 77 -20.54 4.04 -14.28
CA GLN A 77 -22.01 4.02 -14.47
C GLN A 77 -22.44 4.79 -15.73
N GLY A 78 -21.52 5.50 -16.36
CA GLY A 78 -21.74 6.25 -17.59
C GLY A 78 -21.37 5.46 -18.85
N LYS A 79 -20.79 6.16 -19.83
CA LYS A 79 -20.48 5.62 -21.16
C LYS A 79 -19.41 4.52 -21.16
N ILE A 80 -18.52 4.53 -20.15
CA ILE A 80 -17.39 3.60 -20.02
C ILE A 80 -17.84 2.24 -19.47
N GLY A 81 -19.01 2.18 -18.83
CA GLY A 81 -19.51 1.00 -18.11
C GLY A 81 -19.55 -0.29 -18.93
N PRO A 82 -20.18 -0.31 -20.11
CA PRO A 82 -20.30 -1.53 -20.92
C PRO A 82 -18.95 -2.18 -21.20
N PHE A 83 -17.94 -1.41 -21.60
CA PHE A 83 -16.58 -1.89 -21.88
C PHE A 83 -15.84 -2.36 -20.62
N MET A 84 -16.12 -1.73 -19.47
CA MET A 84 -15.45 -2.04 -18.21
C MET A 84 -15.93 -3.34 -17.56
N PHE A 85 -17.18 -3.74 -17.84
CA PHE A 85 -17.77 -4.98 -17.35
C PHE A 85 -17.75 -6.11 -18.38
N GLU A 86 -17.31 -5.83 -19.60
CA GLU A 86 -17.06 -6.85 -20.60
C GLU A 86 -15.78 -7.62 -20.24
N ARG A 87 -15.80 -8.92 -20.50
CA ARG A 87 -14.67 -9.82 -20.25
C ARG A 87 -14.16 -10.31 -21.59
N GLU A 88 -12.88 -10.09 -21.87
CA GLU A 88 -12.23 -10.63 -23.05
C GLU A 88 -12.07 -12.16 -22.96
N GLU A 89 -12.05 -12.82 -24.12
CA GLU A 89 -11.84 -14.27 -24.18
C GLU A 89 -10.46 -14.65 -23.62
N GLY A 90 -10.45 -15.41 -22.53
CA GLY A 90 -9.23 -15.87 -21.85
C GLY A 90 -8.90 -15.13 -20.57
N ASP A 91 -9.52 -13.97 -20.32
CA ASP A 91 -9.30 -13.21 -19.09
C ASP A 91 -10.20 -13.70 -17.94
N LYS A 92 -9.61 -13.70 -16.74
CA LYS A 92 -10.29 -14.18 -15.52
C LYS A 92 -11.12 -13.10 -14.84
N PHE A 93 -10.75 -11.84 -15.02
CA PHE A 93 -11.35 -10.67 -14.36
C PHE A 93 -11.69 -9.62 -15.41
N THR A 94 -12.71 -8.80 -15.13
CA THR A 94 -13.03 -7.66 -16.01
C THR A 94 -12.06 -6.50 -15.76
N PRO A 95 -11.91 -5.57 -16.72
CA PRO A 95 -11.12 -4.35 -16.52
C PRO A 95 -11.56 -3.55 -15.27
N ALA A 96 -12.87 -3.52 -14.97
CA ALA A 96 -13.38 -2.91 -13.74
C ALA A 96 -12.88 -3.61 -12.47
N GLU A 97 -12.87 -4.96 -12.47
CA GLU A 97 -12.40 -5.76 -11.34
C GLU A 97 -10.91 -5.55 -11.10
N GLU A 98 -10.09 -5.55 -12.15
CA GLU A 98 -8.65 -5.31 -12.05
C GLU A 98 -8.33 -3.89 -11.56
N LEU A 99 -9.01 -2.88 -12.10
CA LEU A 99 -8.80 -1.49 -11.72
C LEU A 99 -9.25 -1.27 -10.26
N SER A 100 -10.40 -1.83 -9.88
CA SER A 100 -10.88 -1.79 -8.50
C SER A 100 -9.94 -2.50 -7.53
N ALA A 101 -9.37 -3.65 -7.92
CA ALA A 101 -8.39 -4.37 -7.11
C ALA A 101 -7.08 -3.57 -6.95
N THR A 102 -6.63 -2.90 -8.00
CA THR A 102 -5.45 -2.00 -7.96
C THR A 102 -5.65 -0.84 -7.00
N PHE A 103 -6.81 -0.17 -7.08
CA PHE A 103 -7.16 0.92 -6.15
C PHE A 103 -7.35 0.44 -4.71
N MET A 104 -8.00 -0.70 -4.51
CA MET A 104 -8.16 -1.29 -3.19
C MET A 104 -6.80 -1.62 -2.56
N HIS A 105 -5.89 -2.24 -3.31
CA HIS A 105 -4.53 -2.52 -2.84
C HIS A 105 -3.77 -1.24 -2.50
N PHE A 106 -3.87 -0.21 -3.36
CA PHE A 106 -3.29 1.10 -3.13
C PHE A 106 -3.78 1.74 -1.81
N ILE A 107 -5.10 1.81 -1.60
CA ILE A 107 -5.71 2.38 -0.38
C ILE A 107 -5.33 1.56 0.85
N MET A 108 -5.34 0.22 0.76
CA MET A 108 -4.97 -0.67 1.87
C MET A 108 -3.52 -0.47 2.30
N VAL A 109 -2.58 -0.34 1.35
CA VAL A 109 -1.17 -0.07 1.64
C VAL A 109 -1.00 1.31 2.30
N GLN A 110 -1.72 2.34 1.83
CA GLN A 110 -1.73 3.66 2.47
C GLN A 110 -2.27 3.61 3.90
N ALA A 111 -3.38 2.90 4.13
CA ALA A 111 -3.97 2.73 5.46
C ALA A 111 -3.00 2.01 6.42
N LEU A 112 -2.39 0.92 5.97
CA LEU A 112 -1.38 0.19 6.74
C LEU A 112 -0.17 1.07 7.07
N THR A 113 0.30 1.86 6.09
CA THR A 113 1.38 2.82 6.29
C THR A 113 1.05 3.81 7.40
N LEU A 114 -0.16 4.39 7.39
CA LEU A 114 -0.59 5.33 8.41
C LEU A 114 -0.69 4.67 9.80
N ILE A 115 -1.26 3.47 9.89
CA ILE A 115 -1.36 2.72 11.16
C ILE A 115 0.03 2.48 11.75
N PHE A 116 0.95 1.92 10.95
CA PHE A 116 2.32 1.68 11.41
C PHE A 116 3.11 2.98 11.66
N GLY A 117 2.80 4.04 10.91
CA GLY A 117 3.32 5.39 11.13
C GLY A 117 2.93 5.94 12.49
N ILE A 118 1.66 5.82 12.88
CA ILE A 118 1.15 6.25 14.20
C ILE A 118 1.82 5.44 15.32
N ILE A 119 1.93 4.12 15.15
CA ILE A 119 2.64 3.25 16.12
C ILE A 119 4.09 3.72 16.27
N SER A 120 4.77 4.01 15.16
CA SER A 120 6.14 4.51 15.18
C SER A 120 6.27 5.91 15.81
N TYR A 121 5.30 6.78 15.54
CA TYR A 121 5.22 8.15 16.06
C TYR A 121 4.98 8.18 17.57
N SER A 122 4.21 7.23 18.12
CA SER A 122 3.94 7.12 19.56
C SER A 122 5.20 7.00 20.44
N GLY A 123 6.33 6.58 19.85
CA GLY A 123 7.58 6.38 20.57
C GLY A 123 7.63 5.11 21.43
N LEU A 124 6.55 4.29 21.45
CA LEU A 124 6.43 3.09 22.28
C LEU A 124 7.62 2.14 22.09
N GLY A 125 8.02 1.87 20.84
CA GLY A 125 9.18 1.01 20.55
C GLY A 125 10.51 1.57 21.09
N ALA A 126 10.73 2.89 20.99
CA ALA A 126 11.93 3.52 21.53
C ALA A 126 11.96 3.48 23.07
N THR A 127 10.80 3.67 23.71
CA THR A 127 10.66 3.58 25.17
C THR A 127 10.94 2.16 25.66
N LEU A 128 10.40 1.13 24.99
CA LEU A 128 10.67 -0.26 25.33
C LEU A 128 12.17 -0.56 25.27
N VAL A 129 12.82 -0.25 24.15
CA VAL A 129 14.28 -0.48 24.00
C VAL A 129 15.06 0.19 25.13
N ARG A 130 14.73 1.43 25.49
CA ARG A 130 15.40 2.20 26.57
C ARG A 130 15.19 1.62 27.97
N ILE A 131 14.03 1.03 28.25
CA ILE A 131 13.74 0.41 29.55
C ILE A 131 14.58 -0.86 29.70
N PHE A 132 14.59 -1.72 28.69
CA PHE A 132 15.35 -2.97 28.71
C PHE A 132 16.86 -2.72 28.81
N THR A 133 17.41 -1.77 28.05
CA THR A 133 18.85 -1.43 28.13
C THR A 133 19.32 -0.85 29.47
N LYS A 134 18.40 -0.32 30.30
CA LYS A 134 18.74 0.18 31.65
C LYS A 134 18.71 -0.91 32.73
N MET A 135 18.11 -2.06 32.43
CA MET A 135 18.01 -3.17 33.38
C MET A 135 19.14 -4.17 33.09
N ASP A 136 20.26 -4.06 33.82
CA ASP A 136 21.45 -4.93 33.64
C ASP A 136 21.13 -6.45 33.67
N ALA A 137 20.03 -6.85 34.31
CA ALA A 137 19.55 -8.22 34.39
C ALA A 137 19.02 -8.80 33.06
N LEU A 138 18.78 -7.99 32.03
CA LEU A 138 18.15 -8.40 30.76
C LEU A 138 19.05 -8.19 29.53
N ARG A 139 20.37 -8.08 29.75
CA ARG A 139 21.39 -7.83 28.70
C ARG A 139 21.35 -8.79 27.50
N TYR A 140 20.84 -10.01 27.68
CA TYR A 140 20.69 -10.99 26.59
C TYR A 140 19.56 -10.63 25.60
N ILE A 141 18.56 -9.85 26.03
CA ILE A 141 17.38 -9.48 25.23
C ILE A 141 17.58 -8.13 24.51
N ASP A 142 18.54 -7.31 24.96
CA ASP A 142 18.76 -5.95 24.44
C ASP A 142 19.14 -5.93 22.96
N TYR A 143 20.11 -6.76 22.56
CA TYR A 143 20.60 -6.81 21.19
C TYR A 143 19.53 -7.28 20.17
N PRO A 144 18.80 -8.39 20.38
CA PRO A 144 17.75 -8.80 19.45
C PRO A 144 16.58 -7.80 19.41
N LEU A 145 16.24 -7.16 20.54
CA LEU A 145 15.19 -6.13 20.59
C LEU A 145 15.59 -4.89 19.79
N PHE A 146 16.86 -4.47 19.88
CA PHE A 146 17.39 -3.35 19.09
C PHE A 146 17.33 -3.64 17.59
N ILE A 147 17.77 -4.82 17.15
CA ILE A 147 17.69 -5.23 15.74
C ILE A 147 16.24 -5.24 15.26
N LEU A 148 15.34 -5.86 16.04
CA LEU A 148 13.92 -5.92 15.71
C LEU A 148 13.32 -4.52 15.54
N TYR A 149 13.67 -3.58 16.43
CA TYR A 149 13.23 -2.20 16.34
C TYR A 149 13.74 -1.49 15.07
N GLN A 150 15.00 -1.71 14.69
CA GLN A 150 15.56 -1.14 13.45
C GLN A 150 14.91 -1.75 12.21
N CYS A 151 14.70 -3.06 12.18
CA CYS A 151 13.97 -3.74 11.10
C CYS A 151 12.54 -3.20 10.98
N PHE A 152 11.86 -2.99 12.11
CA PHE A 152 10.52 -2.40 12.11
C PHE A 152 10.52 -0.99 11.50
N LYS A 153 11.47 -0.12 11.90
CA LYS A 153 11.58 1.23 11.30
C LYS A 153 11.80 1.18 9.80
N GLY A 154 12.72 0.33 9.33
CA GLY A 154 12.99 0.14 7.90
C GLY A 154 11.75 -0.37 7.15
N PHE A 155 11.01 -1.31 7.74
CA PHE A 155 9.77 -1.82 7.17
C PHE A 155 8.67 -0.75 7.06
N VAL A 156 8.45 0.06 8.10
CA VAL A 156 7.47 1.15 8.04
C VAL A 156 7.86 2.20 7.00
N PHE A 157 9.15 2.54 6.92
CA PHE A 157 9.65 3.47 5.90
C PHE A 157 9.49 2.90 4.48
N LEU A 158 9.76 1.60 4.29
CA LEU A 158 9.52 0.91 3.03
C LEU A 158 8.04 0.98 2.62
N LEU A 159 7.13 0.70 3.54
CA LEU A 159 5.69 0.83 3.29
C LEU A 159 5.32 2.26 2.89
N PHE A 160 5.91 3.27 3.53
CA PHE A 160 5.68 4.67 3.20
C PHE A 160 6.13 5.02 1.79
N ILE A 161 7.35 4.65 1.38
CA ILE A 161 7.80 4.90 0.01
C ILE A 161 6.98 4.08 -0.99
N TYR A 162 6.67 2.83 -0.66
CA TYR A 162 5.86 1.97 -1.51
C TYR A 162 4.44 2.53 -1.72
N SER A 163 3.81 3.09 -0.69
CA SER A 163 2.49 3.70 -0.82
C SER A 163 2.50 4.93 -1.74
N ILE A 164 3.58 5.70 -1.74
CA ILE A 164 3.78 6.79 -2.69
C ILE A 164 3.99 6.25 -4.11
N MET A 165 4.79 5.20 -4.29
CA MET A 165 4.99 4.57 -5.60
C MET A 165 3.69 3.96 -6.15
N MET A 166 2.83 3.43 -5.28
CA MET A 166 1.51 2.92 -5.67
C MET A 166 0.58 4.00 -6.21
N LEU A 167 0.77 5.27 -5.85
CA LEU A 167 0.04 6.38 -6.49
C LEU A 167 0.37 6.44 -7.99
N VAL A 168 1.65 6.34 -8.34
CA VAL A 168 2.10 6.28 -9.75
C VAL A 168 1.51 5.06 -10.45
N SER A 169 1.53 3.90 -9.79
CA SER A 169 0.92 2.67 -10.31
C SER A 169 -0.58 2.82 -10.57
N ALA A 170 -1.32 3.43 -9.65
CA ALA A 170 -2.76 3.66 -9.79
C ALA A 170 -3.05 4.64 -10.94
N THR A 171 -2.28 5.72 -11.07
CA THR A 171 -2.41 6.66 -12.19
C THR A 171 -2.14 5.98 -13.54
N ALA A 172 -1.11 5.13 -13.62
CA ALA A 172 -0.82 4.36 -14.82
C ALA A 172 -1.96 3.36 -15.16
N ALA A 173 -2.56 2.73 -14.16
CA ALA A 173 -3.70 1.83 -14.36
C ALA A 173 -4.92 2.58 -14.92
N ILE A 174 -5.25 3.77 -14.39
CA ILE A 174 -6.32 4.62 -14.94
C ILE A 174 -6.02 4.97 -16.40
N PHE A 175 -4.79 5.40 -16.69
CA PHE A 175 -4.41 5.80 -18.04
C PHE A 175 -4.57 4.64 -19.03
N ARG A 176 -4.12 3.43 -18.65
CA ARG A 176 -4.28 2.21 -19.44
C ARG A 176 -5.77 1.92 -19.75
N THR A 177 -6.63 2.05 -18.76
CA THR A 177 -8.07 1.83 -18.93
C THR A 177 -8.71 2.82 -19.91
N ILE A 178 -8.37 4.12 -19.80
CA ILE A 178 -8.89 5.15 -20.71
C ILE A 178 -8.39 4.91 -22.14
N THR A 179 -7.14 4.49 -22.32
CA THR A 179 -6.61 4.20 -23.65
C THR A 179 -7.31 3.03 -24.32
N TRP A 180 -7.74 2.02 -23.57
CA TRP A 180 -8.53 0.91 -24.12
C TRP A 180 -9.89 1.39 -24.64
N GLU A 181 -10.59 2.26 -23.91
CA GLU A 181 -11.83 2.87 -24.37
C GLU A 181 -11.63 3.68 -25.67
N ALA A 182 -10.53 4.42 -25.76
CA ALA A 182 -10.23 5.22 -26.96
C ALA A 182 -9.94 4.37 -28.20
N ILE A 183 -9.35 3.19 -28.03
CA ILE A 183 -9.10 2.26 -29.14
C ILE A 183 -10.41 1.57 -29.55
N ALA A 184 -11.19 1.06 -28.58
CA ALA A 184 -12.44 0.35 -28.84
C ALA A 184 -13.51 1.21 -29.53
N ASN A 185 -13.51 2.53 -29.33
CA ASN A 185 -14.46 3.43 -29.99
C ASN A 185 -14.02 3.91 -31.39
N ASN A 186 -12.79 3.60 -31.82
CA ASN A 186 -12.27 3.95 -33.16
C ASN A 186 -12.30 2.77 -34.15
N GLU A 187 -12.80 1.62 -33.74
CA GLU A 187 -13.11 0.44 -34.57
C GLU A 187 -14.61 0.34 -34.85
#